data_AF-A0AA95KW09-F1
#
_entry.id   AF-A0AA95KW09-F1
#
_cell.length_a   1.000
_cell.length_b   1.000
_cell.length_c   1.000
_cell.angle_alpha   90.00
_cell.angle_beta   90.00
_cell.angle_gamma   90.00
#
_symmetry.space_group_name_H-M   'P 1'
#
loop_
_entity.id
_entity.type
_entity.pdbx_description
1 polymer ?
#
loop_
_entity_poly.entity_id
_entity_poly.type
_entity_poly.pdbx_seq_one_letter_code
_entity_poly.pdbx_strand_id
1 'polypeptide(L)'
;MVKQNDSFITDEMLVKYYELNKKKKEIELEMNQLKDLFQDYFNKLVGPAKKAEITINGYKLQRQIRKTEKYNEEVTVKRLEELQMNDLIQVVKKPDDVKIKSALQLGLLNESNLDGCIVTSYSPAISVKTLTPR
;
A
#
# COMPACT_ATOMS: atom_id res chain seq x y z
N MET A 1 4.33 9.39 44.47
CA MET A 1 5.43 9.99 43.70
C MET A 1 5.48 9.32 42.34
N VAL A 2 4.89 9.95 41.32
CA VAL A 2 4.95 9.47 39.93
C VAL A 2 6.18 10.09 39.30
N LYS A 3 7.13 9.28 38.84
CA LYS A 3 8.31 9.77 38.10
C LYS A 3 7.82 10.42 36.80
N GLN A 4 7.84 11.75 36.74
CA GLN A 4 7.78 12.48 35.49
C GLN A 4 9.07 12.15 34.73
N ASN A 5 9.00 11.23 33.78
CA ASN A 5 9.99 11.17 32.72
C ASN A 5 9.60 12.26 31.72
N ASP A 6 10.18 13.44 31.91
CA ASP A 6 10.16 14.53 30.96
C ASP A 6 10.84 14.10 29.65
N SER A 7 10.05 13.51 28.75
CA SER A 7 10.49 13.12 27.42
C SER A 7 10.50 14.33 26.50
N PHE A 8 11.41 15.27 26.72
CA PHE A 8 11.63 16.39 25.81
C PHE A 8 12.24 15.89 24.49
N ILE A 9 11.63 16.29 23.36
CA ILE A 9 12.21 16.09 22.04
C ILE A 9 13.35 17.09 21.87
N THR A 10 14.55 16.60 21.51
CA THR A 10 15.71 17.45 21.29
C THR A 10 15.95 17.69 19.80
N ASP A 11 16.62 18.81 19.48
CA ASP A 11 17.05 19.12 18.11
C ASP A 11 17.90 17.99 17.50
N GLU A 12 18.77 17.39 18.30
CA GLU A 12 19.59 16.25 17.88
C GLU A 12 18.75 15.05 17.46
N MET A 13 17.64 14.77 18.16
CA MET A 13 16.71 13.69 17.78
C MET A 13 16.05 13.97 16.43
N LEU A 14 15.64 15.22 16.19
CA LEU A 14 15.00 15.62 14.93
C LEU A 14 15.98 15.55 13.76
N VAL A 15 17.20 16.07 13.94
CA VAL A 15 18.27 15.99 12.93
C VAL A 15 18.63 14.55 12.63
N LYS A 16 18.83 13.72 13.66
CA LYS A 16 19.13 12.29 13.49
C LYS A 16 18.02 11.58 12.74
N TYR A 17 16.76 11.81 13.09
CA TYR A 17 15.61 11.21 12.41
C TYR A 17 15.52 11.63 10.94
N TYR A 18 15.76 12.91 10.64
CA TYR A 18 15.79 13.44 9.28
C TYR A 18 16.89 12.75 8.43
N GLU A 19 18.12 12.69 8.93
CA GLU A 19 19.24 12.06 8.24
C GLU A 19 19.03 10.55 8.06
N LEU A 20 18.48 9.86 9.06
CA LEU A 20 18.15 8.44 8.94
C LEU A 20 17.09 8.19 7.87
N ASN A 21 16.07 9.06 7.76
CA ASN A 21 15.07 8.95 6.69
C ASN A 21 15.66 9.18 5.30
N LYS A 22 16.63 10.09 5.17
CA LYS A 22 17.34 10.31 3.91
C LYS A 22 18.16 9.08 3.53
N LYS A 23 18.99 8.57 4.44
CA LYS A 23 19.79 7.35 4.25
C LYS A 23 18.91 6.14 3.94
N LYS A 24 17.77 6.01 4.62
CA LYS A 24 16.80 4.93 4.34
C LYS A 24 16.36 4.95 2.88
N LYS A 25 16.03 6.13 2.32
CA LYS A 25 15.64 6.25 0.91
C LYS A 25 16.78 5.88 -0.05
N GLU A 26 18.01 6.28 0.27
CA GLU A 26 19.20 5.93 -0.51
C GLU A 26 19.42 4.42 -0.50
N ILE A 27 19.38 3.78 0.67
CA ILE A 27 19.48 2.32 0.83
C ILE A 27 18.33 1.61 0.08
N GLU A 28 17.09 2.10 0.19
CA GLU A 28 15.95 1.56 -0.55
C GLU A 28 16.16 1.65 -2.06
N LEU A 29 16.74 2.75 -2.56
CA LEU A 29 17.06 2.92 -3.98
C LEU A 29 18.12 1.91 -4.44
N GLU A 30 19.23 1.79 -3.72
CA GLU A 30 20.29 0.81 -4.02
C GLU A 30 19.76 -0.63 -4.00
N MET A 31 18.95 -0.97 -2.99
CA MET A 31 18.30 -2.27 -2.89
C MET A 31 17.36 -2.55 -4.06
N ASN A 32 16.60 -1.55 -4.52
CA ASN A 32 15.73 -1.69 -5.69
C ASN A 32 16.54 -1.90 -6.98
N GLN A 33 17.64 -1.17 -7.18
CA GLN A 33 18.53 -1.36 -8.33
C GLN A 33 19.11 -2.78 -8.37
N LEU A 34 19.57 -3.31 -7.23
CA LEU A 34 20.05 -4.69 -7.13
C LEU A 34 18.94 -5.70 -7.42
N LYS A 35 17.73 -5.46 -6.89
CA LYS A 35 16.57 -6.32 -7.14
C LYS A 35 16.23 -6.38 -8.63
N ASP A 36 16.27 -5.25 -9.33
CA ASP A 36 16.02 -5.20 -10.78
C ASP A 36 17.10 -5.97 -11.55
N LEU A 37 18.38 -5.80 -11.19
CA LEU A 37 19.48 -6.56 -11.75
C LEU A 37 19.31 -8.08 -11.55
N PHE A 38 18.91 -8.52 -10.36
CA PHE A 38 18.67 -9.93 -10.06
C PHE A 38 17.49 -10.49 -10.87
N GLN A 39 16.43 -9.69 -11.06
CA GLN A 39 15.29 -10.09 -11.88
C GLN A 39 15.71 -10.24 -13.34
N ASP A 40 16.46 -9.30 -13.90
CA ASP A 40 16.96 -9.37 -15.28
C ASP A 40 17.89 -10.55 -15.50
N TYR A 41 18.76 -10.83 -14.53
CA TYR A 41 19.59 -12.03 -14.55
C TYR A 41 18.74 -13.30 -14.64
N PHE A 42 17.74 -13.48 -13.77
CA PHE A 42 16.87 -14.65 -13.82
C PHE A 42 15.98 -14.68 -15.07
N ASN A 43 15.55 -13.53 -15.58
CA ASN A 43 14.80 -13.44 -16.83
C ASN A 43 15.61 -13.99 -18.00
N LYS A 44 16.91 -13.65 -18.08
CA LYS A 44 17.81 -14.18 -19.11
C LYS A 44 18.13 -15.66 -18.91
N LEU A 45 18.24 -16.12 -17.66
CA LEU A 45 18.61 -17.50 -17.33
C LEU A 45 17.46 -18.50 -17.51
N VAL A 46 16.27 -18.18 -16.99
CA VAL A 46 15.12 -19.12 -16.93
C VAL A 46 13.83 -18.56 -17.52
N GLY A 47 13.83 -17.36 -18.10
CA GLY A 47 12.62 -16.63 -18.52
C GLY A 47 11.93 -15.92 -17.36
N PRO A 48 10.82 -15.19 -17.56
CA PRO A 48 10.21 -14.34 -16.52
C PRO A 48 9.30 -15.05 -15.51
N ALA A 49 8.78 -16.23 -15.82
CA ALA A 49 7.74 -16.89 -15.02
C ALA A 49 8.22 -18.12 -14.20
N LYS A 50 9.52 -18.41 -14.19
CA LYS A 50 10.09 -19.62 -13.56
C LYS A 50 10.74 -19.36 -12.21
N LYS A 51 10.64 -20.30 -11.26
CA LYS A 51 11.45 -20.23 -10.04
C LYS A 51 12.91 -20.51 -10.39
N ALA A 52 13.85 -19.84 -9.73
CA ALA A 52 15.28 -20.10 -9.88
C ALA A 52 16.05 -19.74 -8.61
N GLU A 53 17.21 -20.37 -8.44
CA GLU A 53 18.12 -20.05 -7.34
C GLU A 53 19.57 -20.27 -7.77
N ILE A 54 20.47 -19.46 -7.19
CA ILE A 54 21.91 -19.59 -7.32
C ILE A 54 22.57 -19.35 -5.96
N THR A 55 23.76 -19.92 -5.77
CA THR A 55 24.57 -19.67 -4.58
C THR A 55 25.92 -19.10 -5.01
N ILE A 56 26.30 -17.95 -4.46
CA ILE A 56 27.57 -17.28 -4.74
C ILE A 56 28.16 -16.82 -3.41
N ASN A 57 29.41 -17.20 -3.11
CA ASN A 57 30.16 -16.75 -1.93
C ASN A 57 29.39 -16.88 -0.60
N GLY A 58 28.65 -17.97 -0.41
CA GLY A 58 27.87 -18.23 0.81
C GLY A 58 26.49 -17.54 0.86
N TYR A 59 26.13 -16.75 -0.14
CA TYR A 59 24.81 -16.15 -0.28
C TYR A 59 23.94 -16.92 -1.26
N LYS A 60 22.68 -17.17 -0.88
CA LYS A 60 21.68 -17.78 -1.75
C LYS A 60 20.73 -16.71 -2.30
N LEU A 61 20.78 -16.48 -3.61
CA LEU A 61 19.82 -15.64 -4.32
C LEU A 61 18.71 -16.54 -4.90
N GLN A 62 17.46 -16.30 -4.51
CA GLN A 62 16.31 -17.09 -4.97
C GLN A 62 15.20 -16.19 -5.50
N ARG A 63 14.73 -16.46 -6.72
CA ARG A 63 13.50 -15.87 -7.25
C ARG A 63 12.30 -16.68 -6.79
N GLN A 64 11.36 -16.03 -6.12
CA GLN A 64 10.05 -16.59 -5.81
C GLN A 64 9.04 -16.13 -6.85
N ILE A 65 8.23 -17.06 -7.36
CA ILE A 65 7.09 -16.75 -8.22
C ILE A 65 5.83 -17.02 -7.41
N ARG A 66 4.98 -15.99 -7.26
CA ARG A 66 3.65 -16.12 -6.68
C ARG A 66 2.64 -16.01 -7.80
N LYS A 67 1.96 -17.12 -8.11
CA LYS A 67 0.85 -17.11 -9.06
C LYS A 67 -0.37 -16.53 -8.35
N THR A 68 -0.92 -15.45 -8.88
CA THR A 68 -2.22 -14.92 -8.44
C THR A 68 -3.16 -15.04 -9.62
N GLU A 69 -4.21 -15.82 -9.47
CA GLU A 69 -5.28 -15.93 -10.46
C GLU A 69 -6.47 -15.14 -9.94
N LYS A 70 -6.91 -14.16 -10.72
CA LYS A 70 -8.13 -13.41 -10.47
C LYS A 70 -8.96 -13.47 -11.73
N TYR A 71 -10.27 -13.60 -11.56
CA TYR A 71 -11.17 -13.39 -12.68
C TYR A 71 -11.08 -11.94 -13.13
N ASN A 72 -11.10 -11.72 -14.44
CA ASN A 72 -11.45 -10.41 -14.95
C ASN A 72 -12.94 -10.21 -14.65
N GLU A 73 -13.26 -9.38 -13.67
CA GLU A 73 -14.61 -9.22 -13.14
C GLU A 73 -15.62 -8.90 -14.25
N GLU A 74 -15.32 -7.92 -15.11
CA GLU A 74 -16.22 -7.48 -16.18
C GLU A 74 -16.48 -8.60 -17.21
N VAL A 75 -15.41 -9.22 -17.73
CA VAL A 75 -15.53 -10.27 -18.76
C VAL A 75 -16.21 -11.52 -18.18
N THR A 76 -15.94 -11.82 -16.92
CA THR A 76 -16.46 -13.02 -16.26
C THR A 76 -17.92 -12.84 -15.88
N VAL A 77 -18.31 -11.69 -15.31
CA VAL A 77 -19.71 -11.36 -15.01
C VAL A 77 -20.54 -11.40 -16.28
N LYS A 78 -20.10 -10.72 -17.35
CA LYS A 78 -20.82 -10.73 -18.63
C LYS A 78 -21.03 -12.16 -19.16
N ARG A 79 -20.01 -13.01 -19.08
CA ARG A 79 -20.12 -14.39 -19.54
C ARG A 79 -21.04 -15.24 -18.66
N LEU A 80 -21.06 -14.99 -17.35
CA LEU A 80 -21.98 -15.64 -16.42
C LEU A 80 -23.43 -15.19 -16.67
N GLU A 81 -23.66 -13.91 -17.02
CA GLU A 81 -24.96 -13.39 -17.43
C GLU A 81 -25.45 -14.03 -18.73
N GLU A 82 -24.58 -14.16 -19.74
CA GLU A 82 -24.87 -14.87 -21.01
C GLU A 82 -25.23 -16.34 -20.78
N LEU A 83 -24.61 -16.98 -19.78
CA LEU A 83 -24.90 -18.35 -19.37
C LEU A 83 -26.09 -18.47 -18.40
N GLN A 84 -26.75 -17.35 -18.07
CA GLN A 84 -27.84 -17.25 -17.09
C GLN A 84 -27.47 -17.81 -15.69
N MET A 85 -26.18 -17.85 -15.35
CA MET A 85 -25.66 -18.34 -14.07
C MET A 85 -25.59 -17.23 -13.02
N ASN A 86 -26.73 -16.58 -12.78
CA ASN A 86 -26.82 -15.40 -11.90
C ASN A 86 -26.44 -15.70 -10.44
N ASP A 87 -26.60 -16.95 -9.97
CA ASP A 87 -26.22 -17.37 -8.62
C ASP A 87 -24.70 -17.29 -8.38
N LEU A 88 -23.89 -17.24 -9.44
CA LEU A 88 -22.43 -17.09 -9.38
C LEU A 88 -21.99 -15.61 -9.43
N ILE A 89 -22.92 -14.67 -9.52
CA ILE A 89 -22.68 -13.23 -9.57
C ILE A 89 -23.07 -12.61 -8.24
N GLN A 90 -22.11 -11.98 -7.56
CA GLN A 90 -22.38 -11.28 -6.31
C GLN A 90 -22.83 -9.84 -6.56
N VAL A 91 -24.07 -9.50 -6.19
CA VAL A 91 -24.56 -8.11 -6.19
C VAL A 91 -24.23 -7.45 -4.86
N VAL A 92 -23.27 -6.52 -4.86
CA VAL A 92 -22.84 -5.82 -3.64
C VAL A 92 -23.47 -4.42 -3.56
N LYS A 93 -24.31 -4.19 -2.54
CA LYS A 93 -24.79 -2.84 -2.21
C LYS A 93 -23.70 -2.11 -1.44
N LYS A 94 -23.15 -1.03 -2.02
CA LYS A 94 -22.16 -0.16 -1.38
C LYS A 94 -22.70 1.27 -1.32
N PRO A 95 -22.36 2.05 -0.27
CA PRO A 95 -22.62 3.48 -0.25
C PRO A 95 -22.02 4.15 -1.49
N ASP A 96 -22.79 5.04 -2.14
CA ASP A 96 -22.30 5.87 -3.23
C ASP A 96 -21.77 7.17 -2.63
N ASP A 97 -20.50 7.16 -2.22
CA ASP A 97 -19.86 8.26 -1.51
C ASP A 97 -19.95 9.59 -2.27
N VAL A 98 -19.92 9.53 -3.61
CA VAL A 98 -20.02 10.71 -4.47
C VAL A 98 -21.42 11.29 -4.38
N LYS A 99 -22.46 10.47 -4.56
CA LYS A 99 -23.85 10.94 -4.45
C LYS A 99 -24.21 11.39 -3.04
N ILE A 100 -23.71 10.70 -2.01
CA ILE A 100 -23.93 11.07 -0.61
C ILE A 100 -23.34 12.47 -0.35
N LYS A 101 -22.11 12.73 -0.80
CA LYS A 101 -21.48 14.07 -0.68
C LYS A 101 -22.27 15.16 -1.43
N SER A 102 -22.71 14.87 -2.66
CA SER A 102 -23.53 15.82 -3.42
C SER A 102 -24.87 16.10 -2.72
N ALA A 103 -25.51 15.09 -2.15
CA ALA A 103 -26.76 15.25 -1.41
C ALA A 103 -26.59 16.09 -0.14
N LEU A 104 -25.49 15.91 0.60
CA LEU A 104 -25.13 16.76 1.74
C LEU A 104 -24.92 18.21 1.31
N GLN A 105 -24.17 18.44 0.23
CA GLN A 105 -23.89 19.80 -0.28
C GLN A 105 -25.14 20.52 -0.78
N LEU A 106 -26.09 19.78 -1.37
CA LEU A 106 -27.36 20.31 -1.87
C LEU A 106 -28.43 20.43 -0.77
N GLY A 107 -28.13 20.03 0.48
CA GLY A 107 -29.09 20.03 1.58
C GLY A 107 -30.22 19.01 1.44
N LEU A 108 -30.08 18.04 0.54
CA LEU A 108 -31.02 16.92 0.37
C LEU A 108 -30.84 15.84 1.44
N LEU A 109 -29.68 15.85 2.10
CA LEU A 109 -29.31 14.98 3.21
C LEU A 109 -28.65 15.85 4.28
N ASN A 110 -28.98 15.62 5.55
CA ASN A 110 -28.32 16.30 6.67
C ASN A 110 -27.27 15.38 7.29
N GLU A 111 -26.25 15.96 7.92
CA GLU A 111 -25.21 15.19 8.62
C GLU A 111 -25.80 14.28 9.70
N SER A 112 -26.84 14.74 10.41
CA SER A 112 -27.57 13.95 11.41
C SER A 112 -28.27 12.71 10.84
N ASN A 113 -28.55 12.67 9.53
CA ASN A 113 -29.09 11.47 8.88
C ASN A 113 -28.04 10.37 8.70
N LEU A 114 -26.75 10.69 8.88
CA LEU A 114 -25.62 9.77 8.78
C LEU A 114 -24.97 9.48 10.15
N ASP A 115 -25.63 9.88 11.24
CA ASP A 115 -25.15 9.61 12.60
C ASP A 115 -25.01 8.10 12.82
N GLY A 116 -23.83 7.68 13.29
CA GLY A 116 -23.49 6.27 13.48
C GLY A 116 -23.10 5.51 12.21
N CYS A 117 -23.20 6.11 11.02
CA CYS A 117 -22.76 5.49 9.76
C CYS A 117 -21.29 5.74 9.43
N ILE A 118 -20.69 6.80 9.99
CA ILE A 118 -19.31 7.21 9.71
C ILE A 118 -18.36 6.58 10.73
N VAL A 119 -17.45 5.73 10.25
CA VAL A 119 -16.35 5.20 11.07
C VAL A 119 -15.12 6.08 10.85
N THR A 120 -14.80 6.93 11.82
CA THR A 120 -13.57 7.72 11.81
C THR A 120 -12.43 6.94 12.46
N SER A 121 -11.39 6.64 11.70
CA SER A 121 -10.16 6.05 12.21
C SER A 121 -9.00 7.04 12.08
N TYR A 122 -8.15 7.10 13.10
CA TYR A 122 -6.99 7.97 13.14
C TYR A 122 -5.73 7.12 13.09
N SER A 123 -4.93 7.28 12.03
CA SER A 123 -3.62 6.64 11.89
C SER A 123 -2.54 7.71 12.05
N PRO A 124 -1.84 7.77 13.21
CA PRO A 124 -0.80 8.77 13.41
C PRO A 124 0.37 8.52 12.45
N ALA A 125 0.90 9.59 11.85
CA ALA A 125 2.08 9.56 11.01
C ALA A 125 3.07 10.64 11.47
N ILE A 126 4.36 10.30 11.48
CA ILE A 126 5.44 11.20 11.91
C ILE A 126 6.26 11.62 10.69
N SER A 127 6.56 12.91 10.58
CA SER A 127 7.43 13.46 9.54
C SER A 127 8.25 14.61 10.12
N VAL A 128 9.54 14.66 9.78
CA VAL A 128 10.43 15.79 10.09
C VAL A 128 10.85 16.43 8.77
N LYS A 129 10.64 17.75 8.64
CA LYS A 129 10.96 18.53 7.43
C LYS A 129 11.85 19.72 7.81
N THR A 130 12.72 20.12 6.91
CA THR A 130 13.49 21.37 7.05
C THR A 130 12.60 22.55 6.65
N LEU A 131 12.65 23.64 7.41
CA LEU A 131 11.93 24.88 7.10
C LEU A 131 12.69 25.78 6.10
N THR A 132 13.95 25.45 5.84
CA THR A 132 14.84 26.16 4.92
C THR A 132 15.61 25.12 4.10
N PRO A 133 15.78 25.30 2.77
CA PRO A 133 16.64 24.42 2.00
C PRO A 133 18.08 24.57 2.49
N ARG A 134 18.73 23.44 2.79
CA ARG A 134 20.17 23.36 3.01
C ARG A 134 20.84 22.89 1.73
#